data_AF-A0A7X3APY4-F1
#
_entry.id   AF-A0A7X3APY4-F1
#
_cell.length_a   1.000
_cell.length_b   1.000
_cell.length_c   1.000
_cell.angle_alpha   90.00
_cell.angle_beta   90.00
_cell.angle_gamma   90.00
#
_symmetry.space_group_name_H-M   'P 1'
#
loop_
_entity.id
_entity.type
_entity.pdbx_description
1 polymer ?
#
loop_
_entity_poly.entity_id
_entity_poly.type
_entity_poly.pdbx_seq_one_letter_code
_entity_poly.pdbx_strand_id
1 'polypeptide(L)'
;MPLEKSQERPSLSENTERLSRPGLRLTDELELRFLENLREHGRTKGTISTYRRNLSKLRKYLPEDSNLDPAFLSSWQSELLEQGYSPGTVNSCTATVNGLLEFAGRRDLQAGQIL
;
A
#
# COMPACT_ATOMS: atom_id res chain seq x y z
N MET A 1 48.29 -15.17 16.52
CA MET A 1 47.97 -13.80 16.06
C MET A 1 46.65 -13.86 15.31
N PRO A 2 45.54 -13.25 15.80
CA PRO A 2 44.26 -13.21 15.08
C PRO A 2 43.89 -11.79 14.63
N LEU A 3 43.53 -11.61 13.35
CA LEU A 3 42.75 -10.50 12.75
C LEU A 3 42.70 -10.83 11.23
N GLU A 4 41.64 -10.71 10.45
CA GLU A 4 40.42 -9.89 10.51
C GLU A 4 39.27 -10.67 9.88
N LYS A 5 38.08 -10.60 10.50
CA LYS A 5 36.82 -10.86 9.81
C LYS A 5 36.60 -9.71 8.82
N SER A 6 36.73 -9.98 7.53
CA SER A 6 36.24 -9.09 6.49
C SER A 6 34.70 -9.05 6.57
N GLN A 7 34.18 -8.06 7.30
CA GLN A 7 32.78 -7.68 7.22
C GLN A 7 32.56 -7.03 5.85
N GLU A 8 31.92 -7.77 4.96
CA GLU A 8 31.40 -7.27 3.69
C GLU A 8 30.42 -6.12 3.99
N ARG A 9 30.86 -4.89 3.74
CA ARG A 9 30.00 -3.71 3.77
C ARG A 9 29.10 -3.79 2.53
N PRO A 10 27.76 -3.73 2.67
CA PRO A 10 26.90 -3.70 1.49
C PRO A 10 27.24 -2.47 0.65
N SER A 11 27.32 -2.70 -0.66
CA SER A 11 27.80 -1.74 -1.64
C SER A 11 26.90 -0.49 -1.69
N LEU A 12 27.50 0.69 -1.86
CA LEU A 12 26.78 1.98 -1.94
C LEU A 12 25.73 1.98 -3.08
N SER A 13 25.92 1.12 -4.09
CA SER A 13 25.02 0.91 -5.24
C SER A 13 23.66 0.30 -4.85
N GLU A 14 23.62 -0.65 -3.92
CA GLU A 14 22.36 -1.27 -3.46
C GLU A 14 21.53 -0.32 -2.58
N ASN A 15 22.17 0.66 -1.93
CA ASN A 15 21.46 1.67 -1.15
C ASN A 15 20.78 2.71 -2.04
N THR A 16 21.38 3.10 -3.16
CA THR A 16 20.78 4.07 -4.09
C THR A 16 19.55 3.49 -4.80
N GLU A 17 19.54 2.21 -5.18
CA GLU A 17 18.36 1.57 -5.79
C GLU A 17 17.18 1.40 -4.82
N ARG A 18 17.47 1.18 -3.52
CA ARG A 18 16.43 1.13 -2.47
C ARG A 18 15.82 2.49 -2.17
N LEU A 19 16.57 3.58 -2.37
CA LEU A 19 16.12 4.96 -2.14
C LEU A 19 15.33 5.55 -3.33
N SER A 20 15.34 4.90 -4.49
CA SER A 20 14.70 5.42 -5.71
C SER A 20 13.57 4.56 -6.26
N ARG A 21 13.10 3.53 -5.54
CA ARG A 21 11.86 2.86 -5.94
C ARG A 21 10.69 3.84 -5.76
N PRO A 22 10.09 4.36 -6.84
CA PRO A 22 8.98 5.31 -6.72
C PRO A 22 7.82 4.65 -5.98
N GLY A 23 6.88 5.46 -5.47
CA GLY A 23 5.60 4.93 -4.98
C GLY A 23 4.87 4.10 -6.05
N LEU A 24 3.79 3.43 -5.67
CA LEU A 24 3.00 2.63 -6.60
C LEU A 24 1.91 3.48 -7.27
N ARG A 25 1.93 3.58 -8.60
CA ARG A 25 0.84 4.22 -9.34
C ARG A 25 -0.40 3.34 -9.33
N LEU A 26 -1.54 3.87 -8.89
CA LEU A 26 -2.82 3.16 -8.91
C LEU A 26 -3.49 3.33 -10.28
N THR A 27 -3.36 2.33 -11.15
CA THR A 27 -4.02 2.29 -12.46
C THR A 27 -5.32 1.49 -12.41
N ASP A 28 -6.21 1.73 -13.38
CA ASP A 28 -7.45 0.95 -13.51
C ASP A 28 -7.16 -0.53 -13.75
N GLU A 29 -6.13 -0.85 -14.54
CA GLU A 29 -5.69 -2.22 -14.77
C GLU A 29 -5.23 -2.90 -13.48
N LEU A 30 -4.42 -2.21 -12.66
CA LEU A 30 -3.95 -2.76 -11.38
C LEU A 30 -5.13 -3.03 -10.44
N GLU A 31 -6.05 -2.08 -10.33
CA GLU A 31 -7.26 -2.22 -9.53
C GLU A 31 -8.13 -3.41 -9.98
N LEU A 32 -8.35 -3.54 -11.30
CA LEU A 32 -9.11 -4.65 -11.86
C LEU A 32 -8.43 -6.00 -11.60
N ARG A 33 -7.13 -6.13 -11.90
CA ARG A 33 -6.37 -7.36 -11.69
C ARG A 33 -6.36 -7.79 -10.22
N PHE A 34 -6.28 -6.83 -9.30
CA PHE A 34 -6.38 -7.10 -7.87
C PHE A 34 -7.77 -7.65 -7.49
N LEU A 35 -8.85 -7.02 -7.94
CA LEU A 35 -10.20 -7.48 -7.64
C LEU A 35 -10.50 -8.87 -8.26
N GLU A 36 -9.96 -9.14 -9.45
CA GLU A 36 -10.06 -10.46 -10.09
C GLU A 36 -9.26 -11.52 -9.35
N ASN A 37 -8.04 -11.19 -8.89
CA ASN A 37 -7.25 -12.08 -8.06
C ASN A 37 -8.01 -12.47 -6.78
N LEU A 38 -8.66 -11.52 -6.10
CA LEU A 38 -9.50 -11.82 -4.93
C LEU A 38 -10.65 -12.78 -5.26
N ARG A 39 -11.29 -12.60 -6.43
CA ARG A 39 -12.36 -13.47 -6.91
C ARG A 39 -11.85 -14.89 -7.17
N GLU A 40 -10.72 -15.03 -7.85
CA GLU A 40 -10.10 -16.32 -8.17
C GLU A 40 -9.67 -17.08 -6.91
N HIS A 41 -9.25 -16.35 -5.88
CA HIS A 41 -8.90 -16.91 -4.56
C HIS A 41 -10.13 -17.12 -3.66
N GLY A 42 -11.34 -17.15 -4.22
CA GLY A 42 -12.56 -17.55 -3.52
C GLY A 42 -13.15 -16.52 -2.56
N ARG A 43 -12.76 -15.24 -2.65
CA ARG A 43 -13.39 -14.19 -1.82
C ARG A 43 -14.84 -13.99 -2.23
N THR A 44 -15.71 -13.81 -1.22
CA THR A 44 -17.14 -13.63 -1.46
C THR A 44 -17.43 -12.35 -2.24
N LYS A 45 -18.57 -12.31 -2.96
CA LYS A 45 -19.05 -11.10 -3.64
C LYS A 45 -19.18 -9.90 -2.68
N GLY A 46 -19.61 -10.15 -1.45
CA GLY A 46 -19.72 -9.11 -0.40
C GLY A 46 -18.37 -8.52 -0.04
N THR A 47 -17.37 -9.38 0.18
CA THR A 47 -15.98 -8.95 0.43
C THR A 47 -15.43 -8.14 -0.75
N ILE A 48 -15.57 -8.63 -1.98
CA ILE A 48 -15.09 -7.91 -3.18
C ILE A 48 -15.77 -6.54 -3.32
N SER A 49 -17.06 -6.44 -3.00
CA SER A 49 -17.80 -5.18 -3.02
C SER A 49 -17.27 -4.17 -2.00
N THR A 50 -16.86 -4.64 -0.81
CA THR A 50 -16.18 -3.82 0.20
C THR A 50 -14.84 -3.30 -0.32
N TYR A 51 -14.02 -4.18 -0.93
CA TYR A 51 -12.74 -3.78 -1.50
C TYR A 51 -12.92 -2.72 -2.59
N ARG A 52 -13.86 -2.93 -3.52
CA ARG A 52 -14.20 -1.94 -4.56
C ARG A 52 -14.60 -0.60 -3.96
N ARG A 53 -15.50 -0.60 -2.96
CA ARG A 53 -15.92 0.64 -2.28
C ARG A 53 -14.75 1.38 -1.64
N ASN A 54 -13.85 0.64 -1.00
CA ASN A 54 -12.68 1.22 -0.34
C ASN A 54 -11.66 1.78 -1.34
N LEU A 55 -11.42 1.10 -2.47
CA LEU A 55 -10.59 1.60 -3.57
C LEU A 55 -11.20 2.85 -4.22
N SER A 56 -12.53 2.88 -4.41
CA SER A 56 -13.22 4.09 -4.86
C SER A 56 -13.08 5.25 -3.88
N LYS A 57 -12.98 5.01 -2.56
CA LYS A 57 -12.64 6.08 -1.61
C LYS A 57 -11.22 6.56 -1.84
N LEU A 58 -10.24 5.65 -1.86
CA LEU A 58 -8.84 5.99 -2.12
C LEU A 58 -8.67 6.88 -3.37
N ARG A 59 -9.32 6.50 -4.49
CA ARG A 59 -9.30 7.25 -5.75
C ARG A 59 -9.80 8.69 -5.64
N LYS A 60 -10.77 8.97 -4.75
CA LYS A 60 -11.27 10.34 -4.54
C LYS A 60 -10.25 11.26 -3.86
N TYR A 61 -9.33 10.68 -3.08
CA TYR A 61 -8.31 11.42 -2.35
C TYR A 61 -6.93 11.36 -3.00
N LEU A 62 -6.72 10.44 -3.95
CA LEU A 62 -5.46 10.31 -4.68
C LEU A 62 -5.41 11.35 -5.81
N PRO A 63 -4.43 12.27 -5.82
CA PRO A 63 -4.24 13.18 -6.95
C PRO A 63 -3.89 12.40 -8.23
N GLU A 64 -4.33 12.91 -9.38
CA GLU A 64 -4.30 12.21 -10.68
C GLU A 64 -2.91 11.70 -11.11
N ASP A 65 -1.86 12.43 -10.74
CA ASP A 65 -0.45 12.11 -11.05
C ASP A 65 0.37 11.69 -9.82
N SER A 66 -0.30 11.31 -8.73
CA SER A 66 0.37 10.87 -7.50
C SER A 66 0.51 9.35 -7.41
N ASN A 67 1.55 8.93 -6.71
CA ASN A 67 1.77 7.54 -6.36
C ASN A 67 1.27 7.25 -4.94
N LEU A 68 0.91 6.00 -4.70
CA LEU A 68 0.77 5.48 -3.35
C LEU A 68 2.18 5.38 -2.74
N ASP A 69 2.43 6.16 -1.70
CA ASP A 69 3.62 6.08 -0.87
C ASP A 69 3.24 6.18 0.61
N PRO A 70 4.15 5.87 1.56
CA PRO A 70 3.82 5.89 2.98
C PRO A 70 3.35 7.26 3.48
N ALA A 71 3.85 8.36 2.90
CA ALA A 71 3.46 9.71 3.30
C ALA A 71 2.01 9.99 2.87
N PHE A 72 1.67 9.70 1.62
CA PHE A 72 0.30 9.81 1.12
C PHE A 72 -0.67 8.96 1.96
N LEU A 73 -0.33 7.71 2.26
CA LEU A 73 -1.21 6.84 3.04
C LEU A 73 -1.42 7.34 4.47
N SER A 74 -0.38 7.87 5.11
CA SER A 74 -0.49 8.47 6.44
C SER A 74 -1.40 9.70 6.41
N SER A 75 -1.21 10.60 5.43
CA SER A 75 -2.07 11.78 5.29
C SER A 75 -3.51 11.39 4.98
N TRP A 76 -3.72 10.40 4.14
CA TRP A 76 -5.05 9.90 3.79
C TRP A 76 -5.77 9.28 5.00
N GLN A 77 -5.08 8.53 5.86
CA GLN A 77 -5.67 8.01 7.10
C GLN A 77 -6.13 9.15 8.02
N SER A 78 -5.30 10.18 8.21
CA SER A 78 -5.66 11.35 9.01
C SER A 78 -6.86 12.10 8.42
N GLU A 79 -6.87 12.33 7.10
CA GLU A 79 -7.98 12.99 6.42
C GLU A 79 -9.30 12.22 6.61
N LEU A 80 -9.28 10.88 6.52
CA LEU A 80 -10.49 10.10 6.80
C LEU A 80 -10.98 10.27 8.25
N LEU A 81 -10.07 10.35 9.23
CA LEU A 81 -10.45 10.61 10.61
C LEU A 81 -11.05 12.01 10.78
N GLU A 82 -10.43 13.03 10.17
CA GLU A 82 -10.91 14.42 10.20
C GLU A 82 -12.29 14.59 9.55
N GLN A 83 -12.58 13.79 8.52
CA GLN A 83 -13.90 13.70 7.88
C GLN A 83 -14.95 12.95 8.73
N GLY A 84 -14.56 12.44 9.90
CA GLY A 84 -15.45 11.76 10.84
C GLY A 84 -15.67 10.27 10.59
N TYR A 85 -14.84 9.63 9.75
CA TYR A 85 -14.88 8.17 9.62
C TYR A 85 -14.40 7.50 10.92
N SER A 86 -15.07 6.43 11.33
CA SER A 86 -14.67 5.68 12.51
C SER A 86 -13.30 5.00 12.30
N PRO A 87 -12.52 4.77 13.38
CA PRO A 87 -11.24 4.08 13.27
C PRO A 87 -11.34 2.71 12.57
N GLY A 88 -12.41 1.97 12.82
CA GLY A 88 -12.69 0.70 12.13
C GLY A 88 -12.89 0.86 10.61
N THR A 89 -13.49 1.97 10.17
CA THR A 89 -13.64 2.27 8.74
C THR A 89 -12.29 2.59 8.09
N VAL A 90 -11.48 3.43 8.75
CA VAL A 90 -10.12 3.76 8.27
C VAL A 90 -9.27 2.49 8.21
N ASN A 91 -9.28 1.66 9.25
CA ASN A 91 -8.58 0.39 9.28
C ASN A 91 -9.03 -0.57 8.18
N SER A 92 -10.33 -0.65 7.88
CA SER A 92 -10.85 -1.43 6.74
C SER A 92 -10.36 -0.90 5.39
N CYS A 93 -10.30 0.43 5.23
CA CYS A 93 -9.76 1.06 4.02
C CYS A 93 -8.26 0.78 3.89
N THR A 94 -7.48 1.00 4.96
CA THR A 94 -6.04 0.69 5.04
C THR A 94 -5.76 -0.78 4.71
N ALA A 95 -6.52 -1.73 5.27
CA ALA A 95 -6.35 -3.15 4.98
C ALA A 95 -6.58 -3.47 3.49
N THR A 96 -7.54 -2.80 2.85
CA THR A 96 -7.77 -2.94 1.40
C THR A 96 -6.56 -2.48 0.60
N VAL A 97 -6.00 -1.30 0.93
CA VAL A 97 -4.84 -0.74 0.24
C VAL A 97 -3.59 -1.59 0.49
N ASN A 98 -3.38 -2.05 1.72
CA ASN A 98 -2.27 -2.95 2.04
C ASN A 98 -2.35 -4.27 1.26
N GLY A 99 -3.55 -4.82 1.07
CA GLY A 99 -3.76 -6.00 0.21
C GLY A 99 -3.42 -5.73 -1.26
N LEU A 100 -3.77 -4.55 -1.78
CA LEU A 100 -3.40 -4.15 -3.14
C LEU A 100 -1.88 -3.97 -3.28
N LEU A 101 -1.24 -3.34 -2.30
CA LEU A 101 0.22 -3.17 -2.27
C LEU A 101 0.93 -4.52 -2.20
N GLU A 102 0.43 -5.44 -1.39
CA GLU A 102 0.95 -6.81 -1.32
C GLU A 102 0.82 -7.53 -2.67
N PHE A 103 -0.35 -7.45 -3.31
CA PHE A 103 -0.57 -8.00 -4.65
C PHE A 103 0.41 -7.42 -5.69
N ALA A 104 0.72 -6.12 -5.58
CA ALA A 104 1.68 -5.43 -6.44
C ALA A 104 3.15 -5.68 -6.06
N GLY A 105 3.44 -6.49 -5.04
CA GLY A 105 4.81 -6.75 -4.56
C GLY A 105 5.46 -5.55 -3.84
N ARG A 106 4.64 -4.60 -3.36
CA ARG A 106 5.06 -3.35 -2.72
C ARG A 106 4.71 -3.29 -1.23
N ARG A 107 5.03 -4.37 -0.50
CA ARG A 107 4.84 -4.41 0.96
C ARG A 107 5.65 -3.33 1.69
N ASP A 108 6.72 -2.83 1.09
CA ASP A 108 7.52 -1.70 1.56
C ASP A 108 6.73 -0.39 1.70
N LEU A 109 5.57 -0.28 1.02
CA LEU A 109 4.73 0.91 1.04
C LEU A 109 3.53 0.80 1.99
N GLN A 110 3.35 -0.33 2.69
CA GLN A 110 2.17 -0.54 3.53
C GLN A 110 2.12 0.41 4.72
N ALA A 111 0.90 0.82 5.08
CA ALA A 111 0.65 1.66 6.24
C ALA A 111 0.20 0.84 7.46
N GLY A 112 0.55 1.33 8.65
CA GLY A 112 0.08 0.76 9.91
C GLY A 112 -1.44 0.92 10.10
N GLN A 113 -2.00 0.16 11.03
CA GLN A 113 -3.36 0.38 11.51
C GLN A 113 -3.36 1.52 12.54
N ILE A 114 -4.46 2.24 12.63
CA ILE A 114 -4.66 3.28 13.64
C ILE A 114 -5.28 2.66 14.91
N LEU A 115 -4.79 3.10 16.07
CA LEU A 115 -5.19 2.65 17.41
C LEU A 115 -6.38 3.43 17.96
#